data_AF-A0A1F1UNQ1-F1
#
_entry.id   AF-A0A1F1UNQ1-F1
#
_cell.length_a   1.000
_cell.length_b   1.000
_cell.length_c   1.000
_cell.angle_alpha   90.00
_cell.angle_beta   90.00
_cell.angle_gamma   90.00
#
_symmetry.space_group_name_H-M   'P 1'
#
loop_
_entity.id
_entity.type
_entity.pdbx_description
1 polymer ?
#
loop_
_entity_poly.entity_id
_entity_poly.type
_entity_poly.pdbx_seq_one_letter_code
_entity_poly.pdbx_strand_id
1 'polypeptide(L)'
;MATKKGASSSSNGRDSESKRLGVKRFGGQQVKAGEIIVRQRGTKFHPGDNVGRGGDDTLFALASGSVQFGIKRKRRIVNIIPADGQGVASEVLEQAEAAGVVEEGTATA
;
A
#
# COMPACT_ATOMS: atom_id res chain seq x y z
N MET A 1 -13.05 -44.75 50.16
CA MET A 1 -13.43 -43.82 49.07
C MET A 1 -12.70 -42.50 49.29
N ALA A 2 -11.90 -42.04 48.34
CA ALA A 2 -11.16 -40.77 48.48
C ALA A 2 -12.10 -39.59 48.22
N THR A 3 -12.53 -38.92 49.29
CA THR A 3 -13.28 -37.68 49.24
C THR A 3 -12.32 -36.51 49.12
N LYS A 4 -11.92 -36.19 47.88
CA LYS A 4 -11.52 -34.82 47.56
C LYS A 4 -12.08 -34.48 46.19
N LYS A 5 -13.04 -33.55 46.15
CA LYS A 5 -13.39 -32.84 44.91
C LYS A 5 -12.12 -32.15 44.46
N GLY A 6 -11.49 -32.65 43.40
CA GLY A 6 -10.31 -32.02 42.81
C GLY A 6 -10.64 -30.58 42.45
N ALA A 7 -10.01 -29.62 43.12
CA ALA A 7 -10.07 -28.22 42.73
C ALA A 7 -9.22 -28.06 41.46
N SER A 8 -9.90 -27.87 40.32
CA SER A 8 -9.26 -27.40 39.09
C SER A 8 -8.76 -25.97 39.34
N SER A 9 -7.45 -25.74 39.17
CA SER A 9 -6.88 -24.40 39.14
C SER A 9 -6.42 -24.11 37.71
N SER A 10 -6.97 -23.07 37.09
CA SER A 10 -6.47 -22.59 35.81
C SER A 10 -5.46 -21.48 36.05
N SER A 11 -4.19 -21.74 35.70
CA SER A 11 -3.12 -20.74 35.65
C SER A 11 -3.11 -19.92 34.36
N ASN A 12 -4.10 -20.15 33.48
CA ASN A 12 -4.26 -19.47 32.20
C ASN A 12 -5.12 -18.22 32.38
N GLY A 13 -4.51 -17.05 32.23
CA GLY A 13 -5.20 -15.75 32.29
C GLY A 13 -4.33 -14.57 31.81
N ARG A 14 -3.18 -14.86 31.21
CA ARG A 14 -2.28 -13.84 30.67
C ARG A 14 -2.58 -13.68 29.18
N ASP A 15 -2.97 -12.49 28.79
CA ASP A 15 -3.05 -12.09 27.40
C ASP A 15 -2.30 -10.77 27.18
N SER A 16 -1.90 -10.54 25.94
CA SER A 16 -1.17 -9.34 25.53
C SER A 16 -2.15 -8.27 25.05
N GLU A 17 -1.80 -7.01 25.30
CA GLU A 17 -2.56 -5.89 24.72
C GLU A 17 -2.61 -5.93 23.19
N SER A 18 -3.78 -5.62 22.64
CA SER A 18 -4.00 -5.61 21.19
C SER A 18 -3.11 -4.56 20.50
N LYS A 19 -2.40 -4.99 19.45
CA LYS A 19 -1.45 -4.11 18.73
C LYS A 19 -2.08 -3.35 17.56
N ARG A 20 -3.40 -3.42 17.41
CA ARG A 20 -4.20 -2.73 16.38
C ARG A 20 -3.63 -2.90 14.95
N LEU A 21 -3.13 -4.10 14.65
CA LEU A 21 -2.65 -4.48 13.33
C LEU A 21 -3.81 -4.51 12.32
N GLY A 22 -3.50 -4.43 11.03
CA GLY A 22 -4.46 -4.51 9.94
C GLY A 22 -4.29 -3.41 8.91
N VAL A 23 -5.17 -3.47 7.90
CA VAL A 23 -5.29 -2.48 6.84
C VAL A 23 -5.89 -1.19 7.41
N LYS A 24 -5.30 -0.05 7.04
CA LYS A 24 -5.71 1.30 7.46
C LYS A 24 -6.32 2.11 6.31
N ARG A 25 -5.91 1.81 5.07
CA ARG A 25 -6.46 2.39 3.85
C ARG A 25 -6.85 1.26 2.89
N PHE A 26 -8.08 1.33 2.40
CA PHE A 26 -8.65 0.32 1.51
C PHE A 26 -8.49 0.73 0.03
N GLY A 27 -8.78 -0.20 -0.88
CA GLY A 27 -8.67 0.05 -2.32
C GLY A 27 -9.55 1.22 -2.76
N GLY A 28 -9.03 2.08 -3.63
CA GLY A 28 -9.70 3.27 -4.16
C GLY A 28 -9.65 4.50 -3.25
N GLN A 29 -9.11 4.40 -2.03
CA GLN A 29 -8.97 5.56 -1.14
C GLN A 29 -7.77 6.42 -1.54
N GLN A 30 -7.95 7.74 -1.50
CA GLN A 30 -6.84 8.69 -1.64
C GLN A 30 -5.94 8.64 -0.42
N VAL A 31 -4.63 8.67 -0.64
CA VAL A 31 -3.59 8.74 0.38
C VAL A 31 -2.59 9.83 0.03
N LYS A 32 -2.01 10.45 1.06
CA LYS A 32 -0.87 11.37 0.93
C LYS A 32 0.44 10.59 0.97
N ALA A 33 1.52 11.21 0.50
CA ALA A 33 2.86 10.69 0.70
C ALA A 33 3.15 10.53 2.22
N GLY A 34 3.79 9.44 2.60
CA GLY A 34 4.10 9.06 3.98
C GLY A 34 2.96 8.39 4.74
N GLU A 35 1.75 8.31 4.18
CA GLU A 35 0.58 7.78 4.89
C GLU A 35 0.63 6.25 5.04
N ILE A 36 0.22 5.74 6.21
CA ILE A 36 0.25 4.31 6.52
C ILE A 36 -0.93 3.59 5.86
N ILE A 37 -0.62 2.55 5.08
CA ILE A 37 -1.62 1.73 4.37
C ILE A 37 -1.97 0.47 5.16
N VAL A 38 -0.95 -0.26 5.64
CA VAL A 38 -1.13 -1.51 6.39
C VAL A 38 -0.10 -1.60 7.51
N ARG A 39 -0.56 -1.86 8.74
CA ARG A 39 0.30 -2.30 9.85
C ARG A 39 0.21 -3.81 9.94
N GLN A 40 1.32 -4.52 9.76
CA GLN A 40 1.31 -5.99 9.72
C GLN A 40 2.43 -6.57 10.58
N ARG A 41 2.39 -7.89 10.76
CA ARG A 41 3.50 -8.68 11.31
C ARG A 41 3.89 -9.69 10.25
N GLY A 42 5.15 -9.66 9.83
CA GLY A 42 5.56 -10.30 8.59
C GLY A 42 4.89 -9.65 7.38
N THR A 43 5.18 -10.20 6.21
CA THR A 43 4.79 -9.59 4.94
C THR A 43 3.60 -10.30 4.33
N LYS A 44 2.41 -10.08 4.91
CA LYS A 44 1.14 -10.58 4.34
C LYS A 44 0.81 -9.87 3.02
N PHE A 45 1.11 -8.58 2.99
CA PHE A 45 1.15 -7.75 1.80
C PHE A 45 2.58 -7.31 1.52
N HIS A 46 2.94 -7.29 0.25
CA HIS A 46 4.26 -6.87 -0.21
C HIS A 46 4.16 -5.44 -0.79
N PRO A 47 5.23 -4.64 -0.67
CA PRO A 47 5.29 -3.36 -1.34
C PRO A 47 5.27 -3.60 -2.85
N GLY A 48 4.47 -2.81 -3.56
CA GLY A 48 4.53 -2.68 -5.00
C GLY A 48 4.87 -1.24 -5.36
N ASP A 49 4.19 -0.69 -6.37
CA ASP A 49 4.56 0.60 -6.95
C ASP A 49 4.21 1.75 -5.99
N ASN A 50 5.16 2.68 -5.78
CA ASN A 50 5.04 3.84 -4.88
C ASN A 50 4.73 3.48 -3.41
N VAL A 51 5.09 2.29 -2.94
CA VAL A 51 4.89 1.84 -1.56
C VAL A 51 6.20 1.41 -0.92
N GLY A 52 6.51 2.00 0.24
CA GLY A 52 7.67 1.64 1.06
C GLY A 52 7.32 0.60 2.13
N ARG A 53 8.35 -0.11 2.62
CA ARG A 53 8.25 -1.02 3.78
C ARG A 53 9.10 -0.48 4.92
N GLY A 54 8.49 -0.30 6.09
CA GLY A 54 9.19 0.06 7.33
C GLY A 54 9.86 -1.13 8.00
N GLY A 55 10.70 -0.86 9.01
CA GLY A 55 11.42 -1.91 9.75
C GLY A 55 10.51 -2.89 10.51
N ASP A 56 9.28 -2.49 10.83
CA ASP A 56 8.27 -3.34 11.49
C ASP A 56 7.28 -4.00 10.50
N ASP A 57 7.64 -4.06 9.21
CA ASP A 57 6.84 -4.53 8.07
C ASP A 57 5.64 -3.65 7.69
N THR A 58 5.47 -2.48 8.33
CA THR A 58 4.41 -1.52 7.98
C THR A 58 4.60 -1.04 6.54
N LEU A 59 3.51 -1.01 5.77
CA LEU A 59 3.49 -0.44 4.42
C LEU A 59 3.00 1.00 4.46
N PHE A 60 3.72 1.90 3.79
CA PHE A 60 3.42 3.32 3.72
C PHE A 60 3.55 3.85 2.28
N ALA A 61 2.83 4.92 1.99
CA ALA A 61 2.84 5.59 0.70
C ALA A 61 4.14 6.38 0.47
N LEU A 62 4.75 6.25 -0.72
CA LEU A 62 5.87 7.12 -1.13
C LEU A 62 5.36 8.35 -1.91
N ALA A 63 4.24 8.21 -2.61
CA ALA A 63 3.60 9.27 -3.39
C ALA A 63 2.12 9.42 -3.01
N SER A 64 1.54 10.59 -3.29
CA SER A 64 0.10 10.82 -3.23
C SER A 64 -0.61 10.06 -4.34
N GLY A 65 -1.80 9.53 -4.06
CA GLY A 65 -2.56 8.80 -5.06
C GLY A 65 -3.67 7.94 -4.48
N SER A 66 -4.18 7.00 -5.29
CA SER A 66 -5.19 6.04 -4.86
C SER A 66 -4.57 4.68 -4.58
N VAL A 67 -5.00 4.03 -3.50
CA VAL A 67 -4.50 2.70 -3.11
C VAL A 67 -5.12 1.62 -4.01
N GLN A 68 -4.28 0.74 -4.56
CA GLN A 68 -4.72 -0.43 -5.31
C GLN A 68 -4.11 -1.70 -4.72
N PHE A 69 -4.97 -2.68 -4.40
CA PHE A 69 -4.53 -4.01 -4.01
C PHE A 69 -4.46 -4.91 -5.24
N GLY A 70 -3.42 -5.74 -5.32
CA GLY A 70 -3.21 -6.65 -6.45
C GLY A 70 -2.54 -7.95 -6.05
N ILE A 71 -2.39 -8.85 -7.03
CA ILE A 71 -1.66 -10.11 -6.87
C ILE A 71 -0.59 -10.17 -7.96
N LYS A 72 0.67 -10.32 -7.56
CA LYS A 72 1.81 -10.48 -8.48
C LYS A 72 2.61 -11.71 -8.09
N ARG A 73 2.84 -12.62 -9.04
CA ARG A 73 3.59 -13.87 -8.82
C ARG A 73 3.13 -14.63 -7.56
N LYS A 74 1.81 -14.82 -7.41
CA LYS A 74 1.13 -15.45 -6.25
C LYS A 74 1.28 -14.72 -4.90
N ARG A 75 1.80 -13.49 -4.86
CA ARG A 75 1.90 -12.67 -3.65
C ARG A 75 0.94 -11.49 -3.72
N ARG A 76 0.29 -11.17 -2.59
CA ARG A 76 -0.53 -9.96 -2.48
C ARG A 76 0.38 -8.75 -2.37
N ILE A 77 0.13 -7.75 -3.21
CA ILE A 77 0.87 -6.50 -3.30
C ILE A 77 -0.05 -5.30 -3.07
N VAL A 78 0.54 -4.19 -2.65
CA VAL A 78 -0.13 -2.90 -2.53
C VAL A 78 0.61 -1.89 -3.40
N ASN A 79 -0.13 -1.24 -4.28
CA ASN A 79 0.35 -0.20 -5.17
C ASN A 79 -0.37 1.12 -4.84
N ILE A 80 0.25 2.23 -5.21
CA ILE A 80 -0.41 3.53 -5.28
C ILE A 80 -0.38 4.03 -6.71
N ILE A 81 -1.56 4.30 -7.25
CA ILE A 81 -1.75 4.95 -8.54
C ILE A 81 -1.73 6.46 -8.29
N PRO A 82 -0.69 7.20 -8.72
CA PRO A 82 -0.61 8.63 -8.50
C PRO A 82 -1.77 9.36 -9.21
N ALA A 83 -2.40 10.29 -8.50
CA ALA A 83 -3.53 11.06 -9.04
C ALA A 83 -3.06 12.18 -9.99
N ASP A 84 -1.80 12.63 -9.82
CA ASP A 84 -1.30 13.86 -10.43
C ASP A 84 -0.78 13.68 -11.86
N GLY A 85 -0.97 12.51 -12.49
CA GLY A 85 -0.55 12.27 -13.88
C GLY A 85 0.98 12.33 -14.12
N GLN A 86 1.78 12.55 -13.08
CA GLN A 86 3.24 12.58 -13.16
C GLN A 86 3.80 11.18 -12.94
N GLY A 87 3.70 10.39 -14.00
CA GLY A 87 4.32 9.08 -14.10
C GLY A 87 4.41 8.70 -15.57
N VAL A 88 5.61 8.89 -16.13
CA VAL A 88 6.11 8.40 -17.43
C VAL A 88 5.42 8.83 -18.73
N ALA A 89 4.29 9.55 -18.71
CA ALA A 89 3.66 10.02 -19.95
C ALA A 89 4.10 11.43 -20.38
N SER A 90 4.35 12.34 -19.44
CA SER A 90 4.67 13.74 -19.77
C SER A 90 6.10 13.93 -20.29
N GLU A 91 7.10 13.22 -19.76
CA GLU A 91 8.48 13.33 -20.25
C GLU A 91 8.64 12.80 -21.69
N VAL A 92 7.89 11.77 -22.08
CA VAL A 92 7.91 11.23 -23.46
C VAL A 92 7.09 12.07 -24.43
N LEU A 93 6.05 12.79 -23.96
CA LEU A 93 5.32 13.77 -24.76
C LEU A 93 6.13 15.05 -24.93
N GLU A 94 6.78 15.55 -23.87
CA GLU A 94 7.61 16.75 -23.90
C GLU A 94 8.91 16.53 -24.70
N GLN A 95 9.49 15.32 -24.67
CA GLN A 95 10.61 14.94 -25.55
C GLN A 95 10.19 14.78 -27.02
N ALA A 96 8.95 14.37 -27.29
CA ALA A 96 8.42 14.31 -28.66
C ALA A 96 8.11 15.71 -29.22
N GLU A 97 7.66 16.63 -28.35
CA GLU A 97 7.41 18.03 -28.70
C GLU A 97 8.74 18.79 -28.93
N ALA A 98 9.77 18.53 -28.10
CA ALA A 98 11.12 19.07 -28.28
C ALA A 98 11.88 18.48 -29.50
N ALA A 99 11.40 17.37 -30.06
CA ALA A 99 11.95 16.75 -31.28
C ALA A 99 11.34 17.28 -32.59
N GLY A 100 10.37 18.22 -32.53
CA GLY A 100 9.94 19.02 -33.68
C GLY A 100 9.31 18.26 -34.85
N VAL A 101 8.36 17.34 -34.61
CA VAL A 101 7.64 16.60 -35.69
C VAL A 101 6.17 17.02 -35.86
N VAL A 102 5.76 18.16 -35.30
CA VAL A 102 4.47 18.77 -35.66
C VAL A 102 4.74 20.13 -36.27
N GLU A 103 4.87 20.14 -37.60
CA GLU A 103 4.69 21.38 -38.37
C GLU A 103 3.25 21.85 -38.18
N GLU A 104 3.09 23.05 -37.61
CA GLU A 104 1.85 23.81 -37.69
C GLU A 104 1.58 24.14 -39.17
N GLY A 105 0.82 23.26 -39.83
CA GLY A 105 0.25 23.52 -41.15
C GLY A 105 -0.86 24.55 -41.05
N THR A 106 -0.50 25.81 -41.28
CA THR A 106 -1.42 26.92 -41.50
C THR A 106 -2.46 26.57 -42.57
N ALA A 107 -3.74 26.68 -42.24
CA ALA A 107 -4.81 26.79 -43.23
C ALA A 107 -5.64 28.04 -42.93
N THR A 108 -5.22 29.14 -43.56
CA THR A 108 -5.96 30.37 -43.78
C THR A 108 -7.32 30.07 -44.41
N ALA A 109 -8.39 30.70 -43.90
CA ALA A 109 -9.70 30.82 -44.55
C ALA A 109 -9.94 32.28 -44.94
#